data_AF-A0A8K0U1H1-F1
#
_entry.id   AF-A0A8K0U1H1-F1
#
_cell.length_a   1.000
_cell.length_b   1.000
_cell.length_c   1.000
_cell.angle_alpha   90.00
_cell.angle_beta   90.00
_cell.angle_gamma   90.00
#
_symmetry.space_group_name_H-M   'P 1'
#
loop_
_entity.id
_entity.type
_entity.pdbx_description
1 polymer ?
#
loop_
_entity_poly.entity_id
_entity_poly.type
_entity_poly.pdbx_seq_one_letter_code
_entity_poly.pdbx_strand_id
1 'polypeptide(L)'
;MLTLCFLLFVFSVRLVVGHASIWHPSMFGFNVTAQTFSYDNRPVVPLMDMPFSEWWFHGHLGYPPHSEDVFELPAGQNVTAEIACDKGATSYYASSQGGNIQDPNDPNNVCPGSPMSEYHTTGLSDVKGCALAIAYKSNVSEVQPADFTVFSVNQTCVWDRFTGFGVPERMPPCPNDMCICAFFWIHSPDSGSEQNYMNGFQCRITNSTSNVGLATSQVARRCGADPTNGKMAAVPGNCTYGAKQPFYWYQLEQNNVWDPHSLPTLLLFTLLLFEGTYSPPFYNDLYNFVDGAQNDIFQDSYVSMPVPGPNQTALPVLAVPGSSSDSASTGSAIPASSSVTSSTPVPTPTTIPTTIPNNTTSLPTPSSSPPKTWCVVFASLLTATWLTKMLFTVP
;
A
#
# COMPACT_ATOMS: atom_id res chain seq x y z
N MET A 1 13.68 -65.15 7.38
CA MET A 1 14.33 -63.93 7.91
C MET A 1 14.51 -62.94 6.77
N LEU A 2 13.61 -61.96 6.63
CA LEU A 2 13.96 -60.62 6.17
C LEU A 2 12.72 -59.72 6.36
N THR A 3 12.73 -58.96 7.45
CA THR A 3 11.73 -57.94 7.76
C THR A 3 12.07 -56.71 6.92
N LEU A 4 11.25 -56.38 5.91
CA LEU A 4 11.40 -55.16 5.12
C LEU A 4 10.64 -54.03 5.83
N CYS A 5 11.38 -53.17 6.52
CA CYS A 5 10.87 -52.00 7.22
C CYS A 5 10.70 -50.86 6.19
N PHE A 6 9.45 -50.55 5.81
CA PHE A 6 9.12 -49.35 5.04
C PHE A 6 9.01 -48.17 6.01
N LEU A 7 10.04 -47.32 6.06
CA LEU A 7 9.98 -46.01 6.71
C LEU A 7 9.19 -45.06 5.81
N LEU A 8 7.91 -44.83 6.15
CA LEU A 8 7.15 -43.68 5.65
C LEU A 8 7.77 -42.40 6.25
N PHE A 9 8.58 -41.70 5.47
CA PHE A 9 8.96 -40.33 5.76
C PHE A 9 7.75 -39.43 5.46
N VAL A 10 6.89 -39.24 6.46
CA VAL A 10 5.86 -38.19 6.40
C VAL A 10 6.60 -36.86 6.56
N PHE A 11 6.91 -36.21 5.43
CA PHE A 11 7.25 -34.79 5.45
C PHE A 11 6.01 -34.04 5.93
N SER A 12 5.98 -33.68 7.21
CA SER A 12 5.08 -32.64 7.70
C SER A 12 5.50 -31.34 7.04
N VAL A 13 4.87 -30.99 5.92
CA VAL A 13 4.90 -29.63 5.39
C VAL A 13 4.32 -28.77 6.51
N ARG A 14 5.18 -28.01 7.19
CA ARG A 14 4.70 -27.00 8.12
C ARG A 14 4.05 -25.92 7.26
N LEU A 15 2.73 -25.93 7.21
CA LEU A 15 1.98 -24.76 6.77
C LEU A 15 2.24 -23.69 7.82
N VAL A 16 3.23 -22.84 7.54
CA VAL A 16 3.43 -21.64 8.32
C VAL A 16 2.49 -20.62 7.70
N VAL A 17 1.43 -20.31 8.44
CA VAL A 17 0.60 -19.15 8.15
C VAL A 17 1.32 -18.01 8.82
N GLY A 18 1.94 -17.14 8.05
CA GLY A 18 2.48 -15.93 8.61
C GLY A 18 1.36 -14.92 8.83
N HIS A 19 1.57 -14.06 9.79
CA HIS A 19 0.55 -13.14 10.26
C HIS A 19 1.25 -11.85 10.61
N ALA A 20 1.04 -10.81 9.79
CA ALA A 20 1.46 -9.47 10.13
C ALA A 20 0.48 -8.47 9.52
N SER A 21 0.20 -7.41 10.27
CA SER A 21 -0.65 -6.31 9.83
C SER A 21 -0.05 -5.00 10.32
N ILE A 22 -0.33 -3.91 9.60
CA ILE A 22 -0.18 -2.57 10.14
C ILE A 22 -1.25 -2.33 11.20
N TRP A 23 -0.85 -1.81 12.35
CA TRP A 23 -1.76 -1.46 13.43
C TRP A 23 -1.77 0.05 13.64
N HIS A 24 -2.97 0.62 13.53
CA HIS A 24 -3.24 2.01 13.91
C HIS A 24 -4.76 2.16 14.14
N PRO A 25 -5.22 3.02 15.08
CA PRO A 25 -6.65 3.23 15.33
C PRO A 25 -7.43 3.66 14.09
N SER A 26 -6.76 4.29 13.12
CA SER A 26 -7.36 4.70 11.84
C SER A 26 -7.58 3.56 10.83
N MET A 27 -7.23 2.32 11.14
CA MET A 27 -7.42 1.20 10.22
C MET A 27 -8.87 0.71 10.19
N PHE A 28 -9.31 0.29 9.01
CA PHE A 28 -10.54 -0.49 8.91
C PHE A 28 -10.33 -1.84 9.61
N GLY A 29 -11.33 -2.27 10.37
CA GLY A 29 -11.29 -3.54 11.09
C GLY A 29 -10.36 -3.54 12.32
N PHE A 30 -10.03 -2.38 12.89
CA PHE A 30 -9.12 -2.27 14.04
C PHE A 30 -9.48 -3.18 15.24
N ASN A 31 -10.78 -3.43 15.45
CA ASN A 31 -11.30 -4.30 16.52
C ASN A 31 -11.91 -5.61 16.01
N VAL A 32 -11.70 -5.97 14.74
CA VAL A 32 -12.14 -7.26 14.20
C VAL A 32 -11.34 -8.38 14.85
N THR A 33 -12.05 -9.41 15.33
CA THR A 33 -11.50 -10.62 15.93
C THR A 33 -11.83 -11.85 15.09
N ALA A 34 -11.23 -13.00 15.43
CA ALA A 34 -11.49 -14.27 14.74
C ALA A 34 -12.96 -14.74 14.82
N GLN A 35 -13.76 -14.18 15.73
CA GLN A 35 -15.18 -14.53 15.91
C GLN A 35 -16.13 -13.47 15.31
N THR A 36 -15.60 -12.40 14.73
CA THR A 36 -16.42 -11.31 14.17
C THR A 36 -17.14 -11.75 12.88
N PHE A 37 -16.51 -12.63 12.10
CA PHE A 37 -17.05 -13.20 10.87
C PHE A 37 -17.28 -14.71 11.04
N SER A 38 -17.95 -15.33 10.07
CA SER A 38 -18.14 -16.80 10.05
C SER A 38 -16.85 -17.58 9.73
N TYR A 39 -15.80 -16.87 9.34
CA TYR A 39 -14.45 -17.36 9.10
C TYR A 39 -13.45 -16.42 9.79
N ASP A 40 -12.18 -16.83 9.93
CA ASP A 40 -11.16 -15.94 10.50
C ASP A 40 -10.81 -14.86 9.49
N ASN A 41 -11.15 -13.62 9.81
CA ASN A 41 -10.88 -12.45 8.99
C ASN A 41 -10.20 -11.34 9.81
N ARG A 42 -9.35 -11.71 10.77
CA ARG A 42 -8.56 -10.73 11.53
C ARG A 42 -7.64 -9.94 10.59
N PRO A 43 -7.22 -8.71 10.96
CA PRO A 43 -6.33 -7.89 10.11
C PRO A 43 -5.02 -8.55 9.67
N VAL A 44 -4.52 -9.51 10.45
CA VAL A 44 -3.30 -10.28 10.18
C VAL A 44 -3.52 -11.47 9.24
N VAL A 45 -4.77 -11.87 8.98
CA VAL A 45 -5.07 -13.03 8.13
C VAL A 45 -4.64 -12.71 6.70
N PRO A 46 -3.92 -13.63 6.05
CA PRO A 46 -3.52 -13.44 4.66
C PRO A 46 -4.70 -13.48 3.69
N LEU A 47 -4.53 -12.82 2.54
CA LEU A 47 -5.51 -12.81 1.45
C LEU A 47 -5.00 -13.72 0.34
N MET A 48 -5.81 -14.68 -0.09
CA MET A 48 -5.51 -15.58 -1.20
C MET A 48 -6.80 -16.25 -1.71
N ASP A 49 -6.93 -16.39 -3.03
CA ASP A 49 -8.09 -17.03 -3.67
C ASP A 49 -9.45 -16.48 -3.18
N MET A 50 -9.53 -15.16 -2.98
CA MET A 50 -10.76 -14.50 -2.52
C MET A 50 -11.45 -13.72 -3.65
N PRO A 51 -12.79 -13.62 -3.63
CA PRO A 51 -13.53 -12.67 -4.46
C PRO A 51 -13.24 -11.23 -4.05
N PHE A 52 -13.57 -10.26 -4.91
CA PHE A 52 -13.23 -8.85 -4.68
C PHE A 52 -13.71 -8.32 -3.32
N SER A 53 -14.94 -8.65 -2.93
CA SER A 53 -15.52 -8.16 -1.67
C SER A 53 -14.83 -8.66 -0.40
N GLU A 54 -14.05 -9.75 -0.49
CA GLU A 54 -13.36 -10.36 0.65
C GLU A 54 -11.92 -9.84 0.77
N TRP A 55 -11.17 -9.76 -0.33
CA TRP A 55 -9.79 -9.24 -0.26
C TRP A 55 -9.73 -7.71 -0.22
N TRP A 56 -10.66 -7.02 -0.89
CA TRP A 56 -10.65 -5.57 -0.96
C TRP A 56 -10.88 -4.96 0.42
N PHE A 57 -9.92 -4.14 0.88
CA PHE A 57 -9.92 -3.60 2.26
C PHE A 57 -10.05 -4.69 3.33
N HIS A 58 -9.59 -5.92 3.05
CA HIS A 58 -9.70 -7.06 3.96
C HIS A 58 -11.17 -7.41 4.32
N GLY A 59 -12.13 -6.99 3.49
CA GLY A 59 -13.56 -7.14 3.81
C GLY A 59 -14.01 -6.31 5.03
N HIS A 60 -13.22 -5.32 5.46
CA HIS A 60 -13.45 -4.56 6.69
C HIS A 60 -14.17 -3.22 6.50
N LEU A 61 -14.71 -2.93 5.30
CA LEU A 61 -15.44 -1.68 5.05
C LEU A 61 -16.66 -1.49 5.97
N GLY A 62 -17.25 -2.58 6.48
CA GLY A 62 -18.32 -2.54 7.49
C GLY A 62 -17.86 -2.21 8.91
N TYR A 63 -16.55 -2.09 9.14
CA TYR A 63 -15.91 -1.82 10.43
C TYR A 63 -14.96 -0.61 10.32
N PRO A 64 -15.47 0.59 10.00
CA PRO A 64 -14.64 1.77 9.86
C PRO A 64 -14.04 2.21 11.21
N PRO A 65 -12.89 2.91 11.19
CA PRO A 65 -12.35 3.56 12.38
C PRO A 65 -13.21 4.76 12.79
N HIS A 66 -12.90 5.37 13.93
CA HIS A 66 -13.49 6.66 14.29
C HIS A 66 -13.02 7.76 13.34
N SER A 67 -13.84 8.79 13.14
CA SER A 67 -13.59 9.87 12.18
C SER A 67 -12.38 10.75 12.52
N GLU A 68 -12.05 10.82 13.80
CA GLU A 68 -10.94 11.56 14.37
C GLU A 68 -9.62 10.78 14.33
N ASP A 69 -9.68 9.46 14.20
CA ASP A 69 -8.52 8.59 14.15
C ASP A 69 -7.96 8.61 12.73
N VAL A 70 -6.89 9.37 12.51
CA VAL A 70 -6.27 9.54 11.20
C VAL A 70 -4.76 9.36 11.29
N PHE A 71 -4.19 8.58 10.37
CA PHE A 71 -2.74 8.42 10.26
C PHE A 71 -2.14 9.65 9.56
N GLU A 72 -1.34 10.43 10.30
CA GLU A 72 -0.72 11.64 9.76
C GLU A 72 0.53 11.33 8.94
N LEU A 73 0.61 11.89 7.74
CA LEU A 73 1.71 11.70 6.79
C LEU A 73 2.40 13.06 6.55
N PRO A 74 3.42 13.42 7.35
CA PRO A 74 4.12 14.69 7.19
C PRO A 74 4.99 14.70 5.93
N ALA A 75 4.63 15.55 4.97
CA ALA A 75 5.35 15.67 3.70
C ALA A 75 6.85 15.97 3.94
N GLY A 76 7.73 15.20 3.28
CA GLY A 76 9.18 15.36 3.36
C GLY A 76 9.81 14.75 4.61
N GLN A 77 9.04 14.03 5.43
CA GLN A 77 9.54 13.36 6.64
C GLN A 77 9.23 11.87 6.64
N ASN A 78 9.89 11.16 7.55
CA ASN A 78 9.57 9.77 7.83
C ASN A 78 8.42 9.69 8.84
N VAL A 79 7.53 8.73 8.61
CA VAL A 79 6.51 8.30 9.57
C VAL A 79 6.81 6.88 10.01
N THR A 80 6.55 6.56 11.28
CA THR A 80 6.70 5.21 11.82
C THR A 80 5.35 4.53 11.88
N ALA A 81 5.24 3.37 11.24
CA ALA A 81 4.11 2.47 11.39
C ALA A 81 4.47 1.32 12.33
N GLU A 82 3.48 0.75 13.01
CA GLU A 82 3.65 -0.46 13.81
C GLU A 82 3.12 -1.67 13.03
N ILE A 83 3.99 -2.61 12.71
CA ILE A 83 3.66 -3.85 12.00
C ILE A 83 3.91 -5.03 12.93
N ALA A 84 2.89 -5.84 13.21
CA ALA A 84 3.02 -6.96 14.13
C ALA A 84 2.01 -8.09 13.85
N CYS A 85 2.29 -9.27 14.39
CA CYS A 85 1.41 -10.44 14.27
C CYS A 85 0.15 -10.41 15.13
N ASP A 86 0.15 -9.56 16.15
CA ASP A 86 -1.02 -9.33 17.01
C ASP A 86 -1.01 -7.88 17.50
N LYS A 87 -2.21 -7.31 17.69
CA LYS A 87 -2.35 -5.95 18.24
C LYS A 87 -1.72 -5.81 19.63
N GLY A 88 -1.72 -6.88 20.42
CA GLY A 88 -1.07 -6.94 21.72
C GLY A 88 0.45 -6.73 21.68
N ALA A 89 1.08 -6.98 20.53
CA ALA A 89 2.50 -6.72 20.31
C ALA A 89 2.78 -5.27 19.85
N THR A 90 1.77 -4.39 19.86
CA THR A 90 1.89 -2.98 19.45
C THR A 90 1.50 -2.04 20.58
N SER A 91 1.74 -0.74 20.43
CA SER A 91 1.31 0.30 21.39
C SER A 91 -0.21 0.32 21.62
N TYR A 92 -0.98 -0.33 20.73
CA TYR A 92 -2.43 -0.41 20.78
C TYR A 92 -2.97 -1.62 21.57
N TYR A 93 -2.10 -2.31 22.32
CA TYR A 93 -2.43 -3.50 23.11
C TYR A 93 -3.60 -3.32 24.08
N ALA A 94 -3.90 -2.09 24.52
CA ALA A 94 -4.99 -1.84 25.47
C ALA A 94 -6.37 -2.25 24.90
N SER A 95 -6.49 -2.28 23.58
CA SER A 95 -7.68 -2.76 22.85
C SER A 95 -7.54 -4.18 22.31
N SER A 96 -6.43 -4.87 22.60
CA SER A 96 -6.25 -6.29 22.24
C SER A 96 -6.92 -7.19 23.28
N GLN A 97 -7.38 -8.36 22.85
CA GLN A 97 -7.98 -9.34 23.77
C GLN A 97 -6.93 -9.95 24.71
N GLY A 98 -5.69 -10.09 24.25
CA GLY A 98 -4.58 -10.72 24.98
C GLY A 98 -3.80 -9.79 25.90
N GLY A 99 -4.06 -8.47 25.87
CA GLY A 99 -3.26 -7.47 26.59
C GLY A 99 -1.90 -7.21 25.94
N ASN A 100 -0.96 -6.69 26.74
CA ASN A 100 0.38 -6.35 26.27
C ASN A 100 1.27 -7.60 26.18
N ILE A 101 1.69 -7.93 24.96
CA ILE A 101 2.65 -9.01 24.68
C ILE A 101 3.92 -8.49 24.00
N GLN A 102 4.15 -7.18 23.97
CA GLN A 102 5.40 -6.59 23.45
C GLN A 102 6.61 -7.20 24.17
N ASP A 103 7.67 -7.48 23.42
CA ASP A 103 8.92 -7.98 23.99
C ASP A 103 9.69 -6.82 24.66
N PRO A 104 9.90 -6.85 25.98
CA PRO A 104 10.61 -5.78 26.68
C PRO A 104 12.11 -5.73 26.36
N ASN A 105 12.69 -6.81 25.83
CA ASN A 105 14.11 -6.88 25.48
C ASN A 105 14.36 -6.56 24.00
N ASP A 106 13.33 -6.68 23.16
CA ASP A 106 13.38 -6.35 21.75
C ASP A 106 12.10 -5.60 21.32
N PRO A 107 12.09 -4.26 21.42
CA PRO A 107 10.92 -3.48 21.04
C PRO A 107 10.60 -3.59 19.54
N ASN A 108 11.51 -4.07 18.69
CA ASN A 108 11.28 -4.26 17.26
C ASN A 108 10.77 -5.66 16.90
N ASN A 109 10.58 -6.55 17.86
CA ASN A 109 10.08 -7.89 17.58
C ASN A 109 8.65 -7.85 17.00
N VAL A 110 8.51 -8.21 15.73
CA VAL A 110 7.24 -8.25 14.97
C VAL A 110 6.26 -9.27 15.56
N CYS A 111 6.79 -10.36 16.12
CA CYS A 111 5.96 -11.41 16.71
C CYS A 111 6.61 -12.06 17.94
N PRO A 112 6.47 -11.43 19.13
CA PRO A 112 7.00 -11.95 20.38
C PRO A 112 6.54 -13.39 20.65
N GLY A 113 7.50 -14.26 20.98
CA GLY A 113 7.24 -15.68 21.27
C GLY A 113 7.14 -16.59 20.04
N SER A 114 7.25 -16.04 18.82
CA SER A 114 7.20 -16.81 17.58
C SER A 114 8.51 -16.74 16.78
N PRO A 115 8.84 -17.78 15.99
CA PRO A 115 9.99 -17.74 15.09
C PRO A 115 9.73 -16.82 13.88
N MET A 116 10.79 -16.43 13.17
CA MET A 116 10.69 -15.57 11.98
C MET A 116 9.91 -16.15 10.80
N SER A 117 9.68 -17.47 10.80
CA SER A 117 8.76 -18.07 9.83
C SER A 117 7.33 -17.54 9.97
N GLU A 118 6.93 -17.09 11.18
CA GLU A 118 5.60 -16.49 11.43
C GLU A 118 5.38 -15.15 10.69
N TYR A 119 6.44 -14.56 10.17
CA TYR A 119 6.36 -13.39 9.28
C TYR A 119 7.08 -13.68 7.96
N HIS A 120 7.01 -14.93 7.51
CA HIS A 120 7.33 -15.37 6.16
C HIS A 120 8.73 -14.97 5.67
N THR A 121 9.73 -15.14 6.53
CA THR A 121 11.12 -14.91 6.15
C THR A 121 12.05 -15.97 6.72
N THR A 122 13.15 -16.24 6.03
CA THR A 122 14.27 -17.03 6.53
C THR A 122 15.37 -16.17 7.17
N GLY A 123 15.25 -14.83 7.10
CA GLY A 123 16.15 -13.86 7.72
C GLY A 123 16.09 -12.50 7.04
N LEU A 124 16.85 -11.52 7.54
CA LEU A 124 16.83 -10.15 7.01
C LEU A 124 17.15 -10.08 5.50
N SER A 125 17.99 -10.97 4.96
CA SER A 125 18.30 -10.99 3.52
C SER A 125 17.16 -11.53 2.65
N ASP A 126 16.11 -12.08 3.26
CA ASP A 126 15.01 -12.76 2.56
C ASP A 126 13.71 -11.96 2.57
N VAL A 127 13.61 -10.87 3.34
CA VAL A 127 12.45 -9.97 3.27
C VAL A 127 12.33 -9.32 1.88
N LYS A 128 11.10 -9.07 1.45
CA LYS A 128 10.78 -8.61 0.07
C LYS A 128 10.14 -7.22 0.01
N GLY A 129 10.11 -6.53 1.15
CA GLY A 129 9.57 -5.18 1.27
C GLY A 129 8.04 -5.10 1.30
N CYS A 130 7.57 -3.93 1.68
CA CYS A 130 6.14 -3.59 1.72
C CYS A 130 5.96 -2.13 1.32
N ALA A 131 4.71 -1.73 1.12
CA ALA A 131 4.38 -0.39 0.63
C ALA A 131 3.19 0.23 1.35
N LEU A 132 3.20 1.57 1.39
CA LEU A 132 2.01 2.39 1.64
C LEU A 132 1.53 2.99 0.33
N ALA A 133 0.24 2.85 0.08
CA ALA A 133 -0.44 3.48 -1.03
C ALA A 133 -1.52 4.44 -0.55
N ILE A 134 -1.86 5.42 -1.39
CA ILE A 134 -2.82 6.47 -1.10
C ILE A 134 -3.78 6.65 -2.27
N ALA A 135 -5.05 6.89 -1.96
CA ALA A 135 -6.09 7.32 -2.87
C ALA A 135 -6.63 8.68 -2.38
N TYR A 136 -6.60 9.69 -3.24
CA TYR A 136 -7.08 11.05 -2.93
C TYR A 136 -8.62 11.12 -3.02
N LYS A 137 -9.27 10.35 -2.15
CA LYS A 137 -10.72 10.30 -1.95
C LYS A 137 -11.00 10.31 -0.45
N SER A 138 -11.96 11.12 -0.02
CA SER A 138 -12.36 11.21 1.39
C SER A 138 -13.39 10.15 1.77
N ASN A 139 -14.14 9.63 0.78
CA ASN A 139 -15.12 8.56 0.97
C ASN A 139 -14.57 7.22 0.48
N VAL A 140 -14.43 6.25 1.38
CA VAL A 140 -13.89 4.93 1.05
C VAL A 140 -14.74 4.17 0.02
N SER A 141 -16.06 4.38 -0.01
CA SER A 141 -16.94 3.71 -0.98
C SER A 141 -16.70 4.14 -2.42
N GLU A 142 -15.99 5.25 -2.63
CA GLU A 142 -15.62 5.74 -3.96
C GLU A 142 -14.26 5.21 -4.42
N VAL A 143 -13.47 4.63 -3.51
CA VAL A 143 -12.13 4.10 -3.83
C VAL A 143 -12.25 2.82 -4.65
N GLN A 144 -11.49 2.78 -5.74
CA GLN A 144 -11.32 1.65 -6.65
C GLN A 144 -9.85 1.22 -6.65
N PRO A 145 -9.53 -0.03 -7.03
CA PRO A 145 -8.14 -0.51 -7.08
C PRO A 145 -7.21 0.40 -7.90
N ALA A 146 -7.69 0.93 -9.03
CA ALA A 146 -6.90 1.79 -9.90
C ALA A 146 -6.58 3.19 -9.32
N ASP A 147 -7.26 3.61 -8.24
CA ASP A 147 -7.03 4.92 -7.62
C ASP A 147 -5.80 4.94 -6.72
N PHE A 148 -5.37 3.78 -6.21
CA PHE A 148 -4.25 3.70 -5.29
C PHE A 148 -2.93 3.97 -6.00
N THR A 149 -2.12 4.84 -5.39
CA THR A 149 -0.75 5.12 -5.78
C THR A 149 0.19 4.79 -4.64
N VAL A 150 1.14 3.90 -4.87
CA VAL A 150 2.22 3.63 -3.91
C VAL A 150 3.10 4.88 -3.79
N PHE A 151 3.17 5.45 -2.59
CA PHE A 151 3.91 6.69 -2.33
C PHE A 151 5.14 6.48 -1.42
N SER A 152 5.18 5.38 -0.67
CA SER A 152 6.34 5.01 0.15
C SER A 152 6.52 3.50 0.18
N VAL A 153 7.78 3.08 0.18
CA VAL A 153 8.20 1.68 0.25
C VAL A 153 9.23 1.55 1.36
N ASN A 154 9.25 0.39 2.03
CA ASN A 154 10.37 -0.04 2.86
C ASN A 154 10.76 -1.45 2.40
N GLN A 155 11.95 -1.61 1.82
CA GLN A 155 12.38 -2.89 1.26
C GLN A 155 12.78 -3.91 2.34
N THR A 156 13.07 -3.45 3.56
CA THR A 156 13.36 -4.29 4.76
C THR A 156 12.13 -4.62 5.60
N CYS A 157 10.93 -4.40 5.04
CA CYS A 157 9.69 -4.48 5.80
C CYS A 157 9.33 -5.87 6.32
N VAL A 158 8.55 -5.86 7.41
CA VAL A 158 8.17 -7.02 8.22
C VAL A 158 9.39 -7.73 8.83
N TRP A 159 10.37 -6.90 9.19
CA TRP A 159 11.52 -7.29 10.01
C TRP A 159 11.49 -6.58 11.37
N ASP A 160 11.28 -5.26 11.34
CA ASP A 160 11.12 -4.43 12.53
C ASP A 160 9.66 -4.04 12.73
N ARG A 161 9.16 -4.16 13.97
CA ARG A 161 7.82 -3.68 14.33
C ARG A 161 7.64 -2.22 13.99
N PHE A 162 8.59 -1.37 14.37
CA PHE A 162 8.58 0.05 14.05
C PHE A 162 9.19 0.30 12.68
N THR A 163 8.38 0.11 11.63
CA THR A 163 8.81 0.29 10.25
C THR A 163 8.66 1.75 9.82
N GLY A 164 9.74 2.35 9.34
CA GLY A 164 9.75 3.72 8.80
C GLY A 164 9.33 3.79 7.34
N PHE A 165 8.51 4.78 7.01
CA PHE A 165 8.07 5.11 5.65
C PHE A 165 8.35 6.58 5.34
N GLY A 166 9.06 6.85 4.25
CA GLY A 166 9.35 8.21 3.81
C GLY A 166 8.18 8.80 3.04
N VAL A 167 7.64 9.92 3.49
CA VAL A 167 6.58 10.64 2.76
C VAL A 167 7.24 11.61 1.77
N PRO A 168 6.92 11.54 0.46
CA PRO A 168 7.48 12.49 -0.50
C PRO A 168 7.22 13.95 -0.10
N GLU A 169 8.19 14.83 -0.28
CA GLU A 169 8.07 16.27 0.08
C GLU A 169 6.94 16.96 -0.68
N ARG A 170 6.68 16.53 -1.91
CA ARG A 170 5.75 17.19 -2.83
C ARG A 170 4.32 16.66 -2.74
N MET A 171 4.00 15.84 -1.72
CA MET A 171 2.66 15.31 -1.51
C MET A 171 1.64 16.45 -1.38
N PRO A 172 0.61 16.53 -2.24
CA PRO A 172 -0.43 17.54 -2.12
C PRO A 172 -1.36 17.30 -0.92
N PRO A 173 -2.12 18.31 -0.46
CA PRO A 173 -3.09 18.11 0.60
C PRO A 173 -4.23 17.17 0.18
N CYS A 174 -4.76 16.40 1.13
CA CYS A 174 -5.91 15.54 0.91
C CYS A 174 -7.21 16.34 0.70
N PRO A 175 -8.12 15.89 -0.17
CA PRO A 175 -9.44 16.52 -0.30
C PRO A 175 -10.20 16.41 1.02
N ASN A 176 -10.85 17.49 1.45
CA ASN A 176 -11.56 17.55 2.74
C ASN A 176 -10.71 17.13 3.95
N ASP A 177 -9.38 17.30 3.87
CA ASP A 177 -8.42 16.90 4.90
C ASP A 177 -8.44 15.39 5.24
N MET A 178 -8.89 14.55 4.29
CA MET A 178 -8.97 13.10 4.44
C MET A 178 -8.70 12.38 3.13
N CYS A 179 -7.77 11.44 3.17
CA CYS A 179 -7.56 10.45 2.12
C CYS A 179 -7.78 9.04 2.68
N ILE A 180 -7.81 8.06 1.79
CA ILE A 180 -7.74 6.65 2.17
C ILE A 180 -6.38 6.11 1.77
N CYS A 181 -5.71 5.47 2.71
CA CYS A 181 -4.44 4.79 2.50
C CYS A 181 -4.61 3.28 2.68
N ALA A 182 -3.63 2.52 2.21
CA ALA A 182 -3.54 1.10 2.47
C ALA A 182 -2.09 0.65 2.57
N PHE A 183 -1.85 -0.28 3.50
CA PHE A 183 -0.62 -1.04 3.63
C PHE A 183 -0.72 -2.29 2.77
N PHE A 184 0.36 -2.63 2.07
CA PHE A 184 0.47 -3.85 1.26
C PHE A 184 1.78 -4.56 1.50
N TRP A 185 1.73 -5.89 1.56
CA TRP A 185 2.91 -6.74 1.71
C TRP A 185 2.74 -8.06 0.96
N ILE A 186 3.84 -8.52 0.35
CA ILE A 186 4.02 -9.84 -0.28
C ILE A 186 5.40 -10.33 0.15
N HIS A 187 5.49 -11.60 0.55
CA HIS A 187 6.69 -12.17 1.17
C HIS A 187 7.46 -13.09 0.22
N SER A 188 8.55 -13.68 0.71
CA SER A 188 9.37 -14.61 -0.07
C SER A 188 8.67 -15.97 -0.24
N PRO A 189 8.82 -16.65 -1.40
CA PRO A 189 8.28 -18.01 -1.60
C PRO A 189 9.01 -19.08 -0.81
N ASP A 190 10.14 -18.73 -0.19
CA ASP A 190 10.99 -19.65 0.54
C ASP A 190 10.52 -19.89 2.00
N SER A 191 9.45 -19.22 2.46
CA SER A 191 8.95 -19.32 3.83
C SER A 191 7.42 -19.26 3.91
N GLY A 192 6.76 -20.41 3.93
CA GLY A 192 5.30 -20.54 3.99
C GLY A 192 4.64 -20.60 2.62
N SER A 193 3.31 -20.74 2.60
CA SER A 193 2.52 -20.64 1.36
C SER A 193 2.40 -19.19 0.93
N GLU A 194 2.42 -18.92 -0.37
CA GLU A 194 2.31 -17.55 -0.89
C GLU A 194 0.93 -16.95 -0.72
N GLN A 195 0.91 -15.68 -0.33
CA GLN A 195 -0.28 -14.86 -0.09
C GLN A 195 0.06 -13.37 -0.30
N ASN A 196 -0.96 -12.51 -0.29
CA ASN A 196 -0.79 -11.06 -0.17
C ASN A 196 -1.53 -10.50 1.05
N TYR A 197 -1.08 -9.35 1.52
CA TYR A 197 -1.63 -8.66 2.68
C TYR A 197 -2.08 -7.28 2.28
N MET A 198 -3.24 -6.86 2.77
CA MET A 198 -3.79 -5.53 2.58
C MET A 198 -4.49 -5.07 3.85
N ASN A 199 -4.21 -3.85 4.31
CA ASN A 199 -4.99 -3.21 5.36
C ASN A 199 -5.24 -1.75 5.00
N GLY A 200 -6.50 -1.39 4.79
CA GLY A 200 -6.90 -0.01 4.53
C GLY A 200 -6.97 0.81 5.82
N PHE A 201 -6.72 2.11 5.72
CA PHE A 201 -6.81 3.04 6.86
C PHE A 201 -7.08 4.49 6.41
N GLN A 202 -7.66 5.28 7.32
CA GLN A 202 -7.80 6.72 7.13
C GLN A 202 -6.46 7.42 7.33
N CYS A 203 -6.11 8.33 6.42
CA CYS A 203 -4.85 9.06 6.45
C CYS A 203 -5.01 10.52 5.98
N ARG A 204 -4.06 11.38 6.31
CA ARG A 204 -3.99 12.74 5.77
C ARG A 204 -2.54 13.18 5.56
N ILE A 205 -2.31 14.02 4.55
CA ILE A 205 -1.02 14.67 4.34
C ILE A 205 -0.94 15.94 5.20
N THR A 206 0.10 16.03 6.04
CA THR A 206 0.41 17.24 6.82
C THR A 206 1.65 17.93 6.25
N ASN A 207 1.85 19.20 6.58
CA ASN A 207 3.00 20.00 6.11
C ASN A 207 3.18 20.05 4.58
N SER A 208 2.10 19.89 3.80
CA SER A 208 2.16 19.97 2.34
C SER A 208 2.58 21.36 1.87
N THR A 209 3.55 21.40 0.95
CA THR A 209 4.05 22.63 0.30
C THR A 209 3.75 22.67 -1.20
N SER A 210 3.03 21.66 -1.72
CA SER A 210 2.75 21.46 -3.14
C SER A 210 1.25 21.29 -3.36
N ASN A 211 0.75 21.72 -4.52
CA ASN A 211 -0.61 21.45 -4.97
C ASN A 211 -0.65 20.60 -6.24
N VAL A 212 0.51 20.06 -6.66
CA VAL A 212 0.60 19.24 -7.86
C VAL A 212 -0.02 17.87 -7.54
N GLY A 213 -1.05 17.50 -8.30
CA GLY A 213 -1.71 16.21 -8.17
C GLY A 213 -0.77 15.04 -8.49
N LEU A 214 -1.10 13.87 -7.95
CA LEU A 214 -0.47 12.63 -8.36
C LEU A 214 -0.84 12.32 -9.82
N ALA A 215 0.09 11.74 -10.56
CA ALA A 215 -0.18 11.19 -11.88
C ALA A 215 -1.08 9.95 -11.76
N THR A 216 -1.78 9.60 -12.85
CA THR A 216 -2.59 8.38 -12.88
C THR A 216 -1.71 7.14 -12.74
N SER A 217 -1.91 6.40 -11.65
CA SER A 217 -1.14 5.20 -11.36
C SER A 217 -1.29 4.11 -12.41
N GLN A 218 -0.15 3.54 -12.81
CA GLN A 218 -0.05 2.46 -13.79
C GLN A 218 0.37 1.15 -13.10
N VAL A 219 0.07 0.02 -13.74
CA VAL A 219 0.51 -1.30 -13.24
C VAL A 219 2.04 -1.37 -13.25
N ALA A 220 2.64 -1.79 -12.13
CA ALA A 220 4.08 -2.00 -12.04
C ALA A 220 4.51 -3.22 -12.87
N ARG A 221 5.64 -3.12 -13.57
CA ARG A 221 6.15 -4.16 -14.46
C ARG A 221 7.44 -4.76 -13.90
N ARG A 222 7.56 -6.09 -13.98
CA ARG A 222 8.81 -6.81 -13.65
C ARG A 222 9.92 -6.36 -14.59
N CYS A 223 10.87 -5.60 -14.08
CA CYS A 223 11.93 -4.98 -14.88
C CYS A 223 13.32 -5.05 -14.25
N GLY A 224 13.44 -5.27 -12.94
CA GLY A 224 14.72 -5.47 -12.28
C GLY A 224 15.35 -6.82 -12.64
N ALA A 225 16.60 -7.00 -12.19
CA ALA A 225 17.29 -8.27 -12.32
C ALA A 225 16.63 -9.33 -11.43
N ASP A 226 16.55 -10.55 -11.95
CA ASP A 226 15.91 -11.68 -11.31
C ASP A 226 16.63 -12.99 -11.67
N PRO A 227 17.80 -13.23 -11.08
CA PRO A 227 18.60 -14.42 -11.36
C PRO A 227 17.86 -15.73 -11.06
N THR A 228 17.00 -15.76 -10.04
CA THR A 228 16.20 -16.92 -9.66
C THR A 228 15.28 -17.39 -10.78
N ASN A 229 14.75 -16.47 -11.58
CA ASN A 229 13.94 -16.77 -12.76
C ASN A 229 14.71 -16.60 -14.09
N GLY A 230 16.04 -16.70 -14.05
CA GLY A 230 16.91 -16.72 -15.24
C GLY A 230 17.10 -15.37 -15.94
N LYS A 231 16.66 -14.25 -15.35
CA LYS A 231 16.87 -12.90 -15.89
C LYS A 231 18.03 -12.22 -15.17
N MET A 232 19.25 -12.46 -15.66
CA MET A 232 20.47 -11.98 -15.01
C MET A 232 20.64 -10.46 -15.00
N ALA A 233 20.01 -9.75 -15.93
CA ALA A 233 20.11 -8.30 -16.06
C ALA A 233 18.73 -7.65 -15.97
N ALA A 234 18.67 -6.46 -15.37
CA ALA A 234 17.51 -5.60 -15.43
C ALA A 234 17.25 -5.14 -16.87
N VAL A 235 15.99 -4.81 -17.17
CA VAL A 235 15.54 -4.23 -18.43
C VAL A 235 14.88 -2.88 -18.12
N PRO A 236 15.68 -1.80 -17.94
CA PRO A 236 15.16 -0.50 -17.52
C PRO A 236 14.07 0.08 -18.42
N GLY A 237 14.13 -0.20 -19.73
CA GLY A 237 13.10 0.20 -20.68
C GLY A 237 11.75 -0.49 -20.50
N ASN A 238 11.68 -1.60 -19.76
CA ASN A 238 10.44 -2.30 -19.44
C ASN A 238 9.83 -1.85 -18.11
N CYS A 239 10.51 -1.02 -17.32
CA CYS A 239 9.99 -0.55 -16.04
C CYS A 239 8.78 0.37 -16.21
N THR A 240 7.88 0.32 -15.23
CA THR A 240 6.90 1.39 -15.03
C THR A 240 7.57 2.48 -14.19
N TYR A 241 7.72 3.67 -14.77
CA TYR A 241 8.18 4.86 -14.06
C TYR A 241 6.98 5.72 -13.66
N GLY A 242 7.17 6.56 -12.66
CA GLY A 242 6.12 7.38 -12.08
C GLY A 242 5.19 6.63 -11.14
N ALA A 243 3.96 7.12 -11.06
CA ALA A 243 2.92 6.60 -10.19
C ALA A 243 2.59 5.14 -10.51
N LYS A 244 2.73 4.27 -9.51
CA LYS A 244 2.49 2.83 -9.63
C LYS A 244 1.35 2.39 -8.71
N GLN A 245 0.51 1.51 -9.22
CA GLN A 245 -0.52 0.81 -8.44
C GLN A 245 0.14 -0.19 -7.46
N PRO A 246 -0.53 -0.52 -6.35
CA PRO A 246 -0.19 -1.70 -5.54
C PRO A 246 -0.29 -2.99 -6.36
N PHE A 247 0.29 -4.06 -5.83
CA PHE A 247 0.07 -5.40 -6.37
C PHE A 247 -1.24 -5.97 -5.86
N TYR A 248 -2.13 -6.27 -6.80
CA TYR A 248 -3.30 -7.13 -6.60
C TYR A 248 -2.98 -8.44 -7.30
N TRP A 249 -2.68 -9.46 -6.49
CA TRP A 249 -2.12 -10.73 -6.92
C TRP A 249 -2.73 -11.86 -6.08
N TYR A 250 -2.78 -13.07 -6.65
CA TYR A 250 -3.23 -14.29 -5.98
C TYR A 250 -4.68 -14.26 -5.45
N GLN A 251 -5.56 -13.52 -6.12
CA GLN A 251 -7.00 -13.47 -5.84
C GLN A 251 -7.85 -14.11 -6.94
N LEU A 252 -9.14 -14.34 -6.69
CA LEU A 252 -10.07 -14.81 -7.74
C LEU A 252 -10.48 -13.70 -8.71
N GLU A 253 -10.50 -12.45 -8.24
CA GLU A 253 -11.02 -11.31 -8.99
C GLU A 253 -10.11 -10.08 -8.90
N GLN A 254 -10.07 -9.31 -9.99
CA GLN A 254 -9.44 -7.98 -10.07
C GLN A 254 -7.93 -7.93 -9.77
N ASN A 255 -7.19 -8.98 -10.09
CA ASN A 255 -5.73 -8.94 -10.10
C ASN A 255 -5.21 -7.98 -11.19
N ASN A 256 -4.14 -7.24 -10.88
CA ASN A 256 -3.38 -6.48 -11.87
C ASN A 256 -2.02 -7.12 -12.20
N VAL A 257 -1.62 -8.15 -11.43
CA VAL A 257 -0.49 -9.03 -11.70
C VAL A 257 -1.02 -10.47 -11.84
N TRP A 258 -0.70 -11.14 -12.95
CA TRP A 258 -1.37 -12.40 -13.30
C TRP A 258 -0.55 -13.65 -12.98
N ASP A 259 -1.18 -14.60 -12.27
CA ASP A 259 -0.75 -15.98 -12.10
C ASP A 259 -1.39 -16.86 -13.20
N PRO A 260 -0.63 -17.71 -13.92
CA PRO A 260 -1.19 -18.63 -14.92
C PRO A 260 -2.23 -19.64 -14.37
N HIS A 261 -2.38 -19.84 -13.06
CA HIS A 261 -3.33 -20.81 -12.49
C HIS A 261 -4.80 -20.34 -12.44
N SER A 262 -5.09 -19.06 -12.68
CA SER A 262 -6.46 -18.51 -12.65
C SER A 262 -7.16 -18.39 -14.02
N LEU A 263 -6.62 -19.01 -15.08
CA LEU A 263 -7.25 -19.05 -16.41
C LEU A 263 -7.47 -20.49 -16.91
N PRO A 264 -8.59 -20.77 -17.61
CA PRO A 264 -8.78 -22.06 -18.26
C PRO A 264 -7.69 -22.31 -19.31
N THR A 265 -7.17 -23.53 -19.28
CA THR A 265 -5.94 -24.02 -19.87
C THR A 265 -5.91 -24.03 -21.41
N LEU A 266 -6.03 -22.87 -22.07
CA LEU A 266 -5.98 -22.84 -23.54
C LEU A 266 -5.59 -21.48 -24.15
N LEU A 267 -4.50 -20.88 -23.67
CA LEU A 267 -3.70 -19.88 -24.41
C LEU A 267 -2.36 -19.58 -23.69
N LEU A 268 -1.71 -20.62 -23.15
CA LEU A 268 -0.40 -20.50 -22.51
C LEU A 268 0.72 -20.44 -23.56
N PHE A 269 1.71 -19.58 -23.34
CA PHE A 269 2.90 -19.29 -24.18
C PHE A 269 2.78 -18.14 -25.19
N THR A 270 2.57 -16.89 -24.74
CA THR A 270 3.51 -15.80 -25.07
C THR A 270 3.26 -14.49 -24.27
N LEU A 271 4.26 -14.08 -23.48
CA LEU A 271 4.68 -12.68 -23.27
C LEU A 271 3.81 -11.66 -22.50
N LEU A 272 3.10 -12.02 -21.42
CA LEU A 272 2.55 -11.02 -20.49
C LEU A 272 2.66 -11.49 -19.04
N LEU A 273 3.36 -10.72 -18.19
CA LEU A 273 3.39 -10.75 -16.71
C LEU A 273 2.91 -12.06 -16.07
N PHE A 274 3.69 -13.14 -16.16
CA PHE A 274 3.40 -14.40 -15.47
C PHE A 274 4.15 -14.40 -14.12
N GLU A 275 3.44 -14.01 -13.07
CA GLU A 275 3.91 -14.13 -11.69
C GLU A 275 3.16 -15.29 -11.04
N GLY A 276 3.69 -16.50 -11.21
CA GLY A 276 3.15 -17.68 -10.56
C GLY A 276 3.49 -17.72 -9.07
N THR A 277 2.97 -18.72 -8.35
CA THR A 277 3.22 -18.97 -6.92
C THR A 277 4.72 -19.02 -6.53
N TYR A 278 5.65 -19.26 -7.47
CA TYR A 278 7.10 -19.28 -7.19
C TYR A 278 7.87 -18.10 -7.79
N SER A 279 7.14 -17.12 -8.32
CA SER A 279 7.70 -15.89 -8.86
C SER A 279 6.81 -14.71 -8.45
N PRO A 280 6.62 -14.42 -7.15
CA PRO A 280 5.69 -13.38 -6.73
C PRO A 280 6.18 -11.98 -7.14
N PRO A 281 5.27 -10.99 -7.22
CA PRO A 281 5.64 -9.59 -7.33
C PRO A 281 6.06 -9.02 -5.97
N PHE A 282 7.10 -8.16 -5.95
CA PHE A 282 7.66 -7.60 -4.72
C PHE A 282 7.77 -6.08 -4.75
N TYR A 283 7.59 -5.45 -3.59
CA TYR A 283 7.78 -4.00 -3.41
C TYR A 283 9.27 -3.66 -3.28
N ASN A 284 10.04 -3.95 -4.33
CA ASN A 284 11.46 -3.68 -4.41
C ASN A 284 11.90 -3.32 -5.85
N ASP A 285 13.21 -3.24 -6.08
CA ASP A 285 13.83 -2.87 -7.35
C ASP A 285 13.41 -3.76 -8.53
N LEU A 286 12.96 -4.98 -8.27
CA LEU A 286 12.42 -5.90 -9.29
C LEU A 286 11.25 -5.28 -10.08
N TYR A 287 10.47 -4.42 -9.44
CA TYR A 287 9.33 -3.72 -10.04
C TYR A 287 9.50 -2.20 -10.05
N ASN A 288 10.74 -1.73 -9.92
CA ASN A 288 11.05 -0.29 -9.86
C ASN A 288 10.37 0.42 -8.67
N PHE A 289 10.21 -0.29 -7.55
CA PHE A 289 9.84 0.27 -6.26
C PHE A 289 11.11 0.53 -5.46
N VAL A 290 11.64 1.74 -5.60
CA VAL A 290 12.85 2.15 -4.88
C VAL A 290 12.58 2.21 -3.37
N ASP A 291 13.58 1.94 -2.55
CA ASP A 291 13.43 2.05 -1.10
C ASP A 291 13.16 3.50 -0.67
N GLY A 292 12.25 3.67 0.29
CA GLY A 292 11.81 4.98 0.79
C GLY A 292 10.69 5.66 -0.03
N ALA A 293 10.74 6.99 -0.08
CA ALA A 293 9.71 7.83 -0.70
C ALA A 293 9.70 7.72 -2.23
N GLN A 294 8.53 7.54 -2.83
CA GLN A 294 8.35 7.52 -4.29
C GLN A 294 8.20 8.96 -4.81
N ASN A 295 9.31 9.60 -5.17
CA ASN A 295 9.35 11.03 -5.48
C ASN A 295 8.95 11.40 -6.91
N ASP A 296 8.69 10.43 -7.78
CA ASP A 296 8.40 10.63 -9.21
C ASP A 296 6.92 10.41 -9.57
N ILE A 297 6.04 10.35 -8.57
CA ILE A 297 4.61 10.01 -8.74
C ILE A 297 3.70 11.18 -9.15
N PHE A 298 4.24 12.40 -9.29
CA PHE A 298 3.47 13.62 -9.55
C PHE A 298 3.27 13.87 -11.04
N GLN A 299 2.20 14.58 -11.42
CA GLN A 299 1.84 14.90 -12.80
C GLN A 299 2.96 15.62 -13.57
N ASP A 300 3.79 16.39 -12.87
CA ASP A 300 4.89 17.17 -13.46
C ASP A 300 6.27 16.54 -13.23
N SER A 301 6.35 15.29 -12.76
CA SER A 301 7.64 14.65 -12.46
C SER A 301 8.48 14.42 -13.72
N TYR A 302 7.83 14.24 -14.86
CA TYR A 302 8.47 13.89 -16.13
C TYR A 302 8.05 14.85 -17.24
N VAL A 303 9.02 15.29 -18.05
CA VAL A 303 8.79 16.05 -19.29
C VAL A 303 8.34 15.13 -20.42
N SER A 304 8.91 13.92 -20.45
CA SER A 304 8.57 12.90 -21.43
C SER A 304 8.73 11.51 -20.84
N MET A 305 7.74 10.66 -21.04
CA MET A 305 7.76 9.25 -20.65
C MET A 305 7.58 8.38 -21.91
N PRO A 306 8.61 7.64 -22.35
CA PRO A 306 8.46 6.69 -23.43
C PRO A 306 7.58 5.51 -23.00
N VAL A 307 6.89 4.91 -23.97
CA VAL A 307 6.09 3.69 -23.72
C VAL A 307 7.03 2.55 -23.29
N PRO A 308 6.79 1.89 -22.14
CA PRO A 308 7.63 0.79 -21.68
C PRO A 308 7.60 -0.41 -22.62
N GLY A 309 8.73 -1.10 -22.76
CA GLY A 309 8.81 -2.34 -23.51
C GLY A 309 10.19 -3.02 -23.42
N PRO A 310 10.28 -4.32 -23.75
CA PRO A 310 11.53 -5.09 -23.63
C PRO A 310 12.65 -4.57 -24.55
N ASN A 311 12.28 -3.96 -25.68
CA ASN A 311 13.22 -3.39 -26.65
C ASN A 311 13.32 -1.85 -26.53
N GLN A 312 12.69 -1.26 -25.52
CA GLN A 312 12.76 0.17 -25.29
C GLN A 312 14.14 0.52 -24.73
N THR A 313 14.79 1.52 -25.34
CA THR A 313 16.09 2.03 -24.90
C THR A 313 16.03 3.46 -24.39
N ALA A 314 14.97 4.21 -24.76
CA ALA A 314 14.74 5.53 -24.20
C ALA A 314 14.25 5.41 -22.76
N LEU A 315 14.85 6.22 -21.87
CA LEU A 315 14.39 6.36 -20.49
C LEU A 315 13.56 7.64 -20.34
N PRO A 316 12.68 7.70 -19.32
CA PRO A 316 11.97 8.93 -18.99
C PRO A 316 12.92 10.08 -18.67
N VAL A 317 12.48 11.30 -19.01
CA VAL A 317 13.22 12.54 -18.73
C VAL A 317 12.52 13.26 -17.59
N LEU A 318 13.20 13.37 -16.45
CA LEU A 318 12.69 14.09 -15.29
C LEU A 318 12.53 15.58 -15.61
N ALA A 319 11.47 16.20 -15.09
CA ALA A 319 11.33 17.64 -15.10
C ALA A 319 12.31 18.26 -14.12
N VAL A 320 13.08 19.24 -14.57
CA VAL A 320 13.95 20.04 -13.70
C VAL A 320 13.12 21.22 -13.17
N PRO A 321 12.95 21.37 -11.84
CA PRO A 321 12.26 22.52 -11.27
C PRO A 321 12.94 23.82 -11.73
N GLY A 322 12.21 24.67 -12.45
CA GLY A 322 12.70 25.98 -12.92
C GLY A 322 13.18 26.04 -14.38
N SER A 323 13.19 24.93 -15.13
CA SER A 323 13.33 24.99 -16.59
C SER A 323 11.94 25.05 -17.24
N SER A 324 11.38 26.25 -17.36
CA SER A 324 10.29 26.48 -18.29
C SER A 324 10.75 26.10 -19.69
N SER A 325 10.14 25.05 -20.24
CA SER A 325 10.30 24.63 -21.63
C SER A 325 9.67 25.68 -22.55
N ASP A 326 10.42 26.74 -22.88
CA ASP A 326 10.08 27.61 -24.00
C ASP A 326 10.23 26.81 -25.30
N SER A 327 9.09 26.31 -25.81
CA SER A 327 9.01 25.75 -27.15
C SER A 327 8.86 26.88 -28.18
N ALA A 328 9.94 27.08 -28.94
CA ALA A 328 10.02 27.49 -30.35
C ALA A 328 9.13 28.65 -30.86
N SER A 329 9.78 29.76 -31.25
CA SER A 329 9.59 30.31 -32.59
C SER A 329 10.83 31.08 -33.09
N THR A 330 11.26 30.71 -34.30
CA THR A 330 12.00 31.46 -35.34
C THR A 330 12.51 32.87 -35.05
N GLY A 331 13.81 33.08 -35.33
CA GLY A 331 14.34 34.42 -35.59
C GLY A 331 15.87 34.50 -35.64
N SER A 332 16.47 34.13 -36.77
CA SER A 332 17.84 34.57 -37.11
C SER A 332 17.92 36.10 -37.08
N ALA A 333 18.79 36.66 -36.25
CA ALA A 333 19.61 37.83 -36.58
C ALA A 333 20.66 38.09 -35.48
N ILE A 334 21.93 38.01 -35.88
CA ILE A 334 23.09 38.60 -35.19
C ILE A 334 23.00 40.12 -35.39
N PRO A 335 23.28 40.96 -34.38
CA PRO A 335 24.55 41.69 -34.41
C PRO A 335 25.22 41.99 -33.06
N ALA A 336 26.55 41.86 -33.12
CA ALA A 336 27.61 42.72 -32.57
C ALA A 336 27.37 43.58 -31.31
N SER A 337 28.16 43.24 -30.29
CA SER A 337 29.09 44.08 -29.52
C SER A 337 28.88 45.61 -29.50
N SER A 338 28.63 46.12 -28.30
CA SER A 338 29.27 47.36 -27.82
C SER A 338 29.21 47.48 -26.29
N SER A 339 30.39 47.65 -25.72
CA SER A 339 30.75 48.01 -24.35
C SER A 339 30.24 49.39 -23.92
N VAL A 340 29.69 49.55 -22.71
CA VAL A 340 29.86 50.75 -21.87
C VAL A 340 29.72 50.40 -20.37
N THR A 341 30.60 51.02 -19.61
CA THR A 341 30.99 50.91 -18.21
C THR A 341 30.07 51.67 -17.23
N SER A 342 30.09 51.26 -15.94
CA SER A 342 29.80 52.03 -14.70
C SER A 342 28.34 52.51 -14.48
N SER A 343 27.75 52.56 -13.29
CA SER A 343 28.26 52.81 -11.94
C SER A 343 27.24 52.35 -10.88
N THR A 344 27.74 51.94 -9.71
CA THR A 344 27.03 51.83 -8.42
C THR A 344 26.38 53.15 -7.99
N PRO A 345 25.30 53.13 -7.18
CA PRO A 345 25.47 53.33 -5.73
C PRO A 345 24.50 52.58 -4.80
N VAL A 346 25.03 52.22 -3.62
CA VAL A 346 24.39 51.94 -2.31
C VAL A 346 24.37 53.30 -1.54
N PRO A 347 23.52 53.66 -0.52
CA PRO A 347 22.87 52.90 0.58
C PRO A 347 21.35 53.26 0.74
N THR A 348 20.52 52.93 1.75
CA THR A 348 20.62 52.80 3.23
C THR A 348 19.25 52.25 3.75
N PRO A 349 19.11 51.84 5.04
CA PRO A 349 18.06 50.95 5.54
C PRO A 349 16.88 51.67 6.20
N THR A 350 15.74 50.97 6.32
CA THR A 350 14.60 51.45 7.13
C THR A 350 13.96 50.31 7.93
N THR A 351 14.29 50.34 9.22
CA THR A 351 13.51 50.04 10.45
C THR A 351 12.19 49.25 10.42
N ILE A 352 12.18 48.25 11.31
CA ILE A 352 11.05 47.55 11.97
C ILE A 352 10.12 48.55 12.71
N PRO A 353 8.81 48.25 12.81
CA PRO A 353 8.25 48.11 14.16
C PRO A 353 7.40 46.85 14.37
N THR A 354 7.70 46.23 15.50
CA THR A 354 6.99 45.22 16.27
C THR A 354 5.59 45.70 16.67
N THR A 355 4.55 44.88 16.50
CA THR A 355 3.34 44.93 17.34
C THR A 355 2.71 43.55 17.48
N ILE A 356 2.86 43.01 18.69
CA ILE A 356 2.01 41.96 19.30
C ILE A 356 0.70 42.65 19.73
N PRO A 357 -0.45 41.97 19.64
CA PRO A 357 -1.25 41.85 20.86
C PRO A 357 -1.82 40.45 21.10
N ASN A 358 -1.65 40.01 22.35
CA ASN A 358 -2.50 39.07 23.07
C ASN A 358 -3.99 39.44 22.96
N ASN A 359 -4.85 38.43 22.80
CA ASN A 359 -5.97 38.19 23.72
C ASN A 359 -6.62 36.83 23.40
N THR A 360 -6.53 35.83 24.27
CA THR A 360 -7.49 35.44 25.33
C THR A 360 -8.92 35.11 24.85
N THR A 361 -9.22 33.80 24.93
CA THR A 361 -10.46 33.17 25.43
C THR A 361 -11.83 33.61 24.91
N SER A 362 -12.56 32.66 24.31
CA SER A 362 -13.84 32.18 24.87
C SER A 362 -14.34 30.92 24.18
N LEU A 363 -14.57 29.88 25.00
CA LEU A 363 -15.37 28.69 24.73
C LEU A 363 -16.85 29.07 24.50
N PRO A 364 -17.60 28.27 23.73
CA PRO A 364 -18.95 27.93 24.17
C PRO A 364 -19.22 26.42 24.15
N THR A 365 -19.72 25.94 25.29
CA THR A 365 -20.33 24.64 25.56
C THR A 365 -21.77 24.55 24.98
N PRO A 366 -22.44 23.38 25.02
CA PRO A 366 -23.21 22.84 23.91
C PRO A 366 -24.71 23.17 23.97
N SER A 367 -25.37 23.13 22.79
CA SER A 367 -26.82 23.11 22.69
C SER A 367 -27.31 21.70 22.35
N SER A 368 -27.99 21.11 23.33
CA SER A 368 -28.76 19.87 23.25
C SER A 368 -30.14 20.10 22.66
N SER A 369 -30.63 19.20 21.80
CA SER A 369 -32.05 19.01 21.47
C SER A 369 -32.31 17.59 20.92
N PRO A 370 -33.54 17.04 21.06
CA PRO A 370 -33.78 15.65 21.50
C PRO A 370 -34.27 14.72 20.35
N PRO A 371 -34.62 13.44 20.62
CA PRO A 371 -34.54 12.34 19.65
C PRO A 371 -35.80 12.19 18.78
N LYS A 372 -35.63 11.65 17.58
CA LYS A 372 -36.74 11.14 16.75
C LYS A 372 -36.81 9.62 16.85
N THR A 373 -37.72 9.17 17.70
CA THR A 373 -38.29 7.82 17.74
C THR A 373 -39.29 7.66 16.60
N TRP A 374 -39.15 6.66 15.73
CA TRP A 374 -40.28 6.12 14.96
C TRP A 374 -40.22 4.60 14.85
N CYS A 375 -41.22 4.00 15.50
CA CYS A 375 -41.98 2.79 15.18
C CYS A 375 -41.32 1.62 14.43
N VAL A 376 -41.18 0.55 15.21
CA VAL A 376 -41.54 -0.84 14.93
C VAL A 376 -42.72 -0.97 13.95
N VAL A 377 -42.54 -1.78 12.90
CA VAL A 377 -43.62 -2.58 12.31
C VAL A 377 -43.16 -4.02 12.23
N PHE A 378 -43.76 -4.85 13.08
CA PHE A 378 -43.85 -6.29 12.92
C PHE A 378 -44.72 -6.60 11.70
N ALA A 379 -44.25 -7.49 10.83
CA ALA A 379 -45.12 -8.34 10.03
C ALA A 379 -44.49 -9.73 9.95
N SER A 380 -45.03 -10.64 10.76
CA SER A 380 -44.83 -12.07 10.63
C SER A 380 -45.78 -12.66 9.58
N LEU A 381 -45.33 -13.81 9.06
CA LEU A 381 -46.08 -15.02 8.74
C LEU A 381 -46.47 -15.31 7.27
N LEU A 382 -46.30 -16.61 6.97
CA LEU A 382 -46.84 -17.44 5.86
C LEU A 382 -45.94 -17.48 4.59
N THR A 383 -45.58 -18.61 3.98
CA THR A 383 -46.04 -20.00 4.06
C THR A 383 -45.05 -20.92 3.37
N ALA A 384 -45.12 -22.20 3.73
CA ALA A 384 -44.27 -23.30 3.25
C ALA A 384 -44.66 -23.87 1.88
N THR A 385 -43.76 -24.75 1.39
CA THR A 385 -43.95 -25.89 0.47
C THR A 385 -44.13 -25.64 -1.04
N TRP A 386 -43.19 -26.18 -1.84
CA TRP A 386 -43.37 -27.28 -2.81
C TRP A 386 -42.27 -27.24 -3.89
N LEU A 387 -41.37 -28.23 -3.95
CA LEU A 387 -41.29 -29.18 -5.08
C LEU A 387 -40.26 -30.27 -4.82
N THR A 388 -40.72 -31.51 -4.97
CA THR A 388 -39.97 -32.76 -4.80
C THR A 388 -39.79 -33.39 -6.19
N LYS A 389 -38.62 -34.00 -6.44
CA LYS A 389 -38.35 -35.20 -7.28
C LYS A 389 -38.75 -35.23 -8.78
N MET A 390 -37.72 -35.44 -9.60
CA MET A 390 -37.62 -36.54 -10.59
C MET A 390 -36.14 -37.00 -10.57
N LEU A 391 -35.74 -38.21 -10.14
CA LEU A 391 -35.79 -39.52 -10.84
C LEU A 391 -35.29 -39.38 -12.30
N PHE A 392 -34.16 -39.96 -12.74
CA PHE A 392 -33.87 -41.40 -12.80
C PHE A 392 -32.36 -41.74 -12.94
N THR A 393 -32.01 -42.94 -12.50
CA THR A 393 -30.71 -43.64 -12.55
C THR A 393 -30.57 -44.63 -13.72
N VAL A 394 -29.31 -45.05 -13.98
CA VAL A 394 -28.81 -46.30 -14.63
C VAL A 394 -28.62 -46.24 -16.16
N PRO A 395 -27.57 -46.88 -16.76
CA PRO A 395 -26.60 -47.84 -16.19
C PRO A 395 -25.18 -47.35 -15.95
#